data_AF-A0A6M5F7H9-F1
#
_entry.id   AF-A0A6M5F7H9-F1
#
_cell.length_a   1.000
_cell.length_b   1.000
_cell.length_c   1.000
_cell.angle_alpha   90.00
_cell.angle_beta   90.00
_cell.angle_gamma   90.00
#
_symmetry.space_group_name_H-M   'P 1'
#
loop_
_entity.id
_entity.type
_entity.pdbx_description
1 polymer ?
#
loop_
_entity_poly.entity_id
_entity_poly.type
_entity_poly.pdbx_seq_one_letter_code
_entity_poly.pdbx_strand_id
1 'polypeptide(L)'
;MDIKKLIHFFKDKLAQLPAMRELHDPENSRFVAWWSEVMATGEEMGDAYMHRVMRIEFLPAIVSEGGDNSEEFAQAYQRGMDEAEALMRATIEGLENLQRKAEAAKRSPKHAHEVVSPYVALSDEQVKQVTQAMRLDRYDGQTQRTVKRLLEELKNGGKNKDAIIDAVTWLAEQQPDALVVFLLAASHAA
;
A
#
# COMPACT_ATOMS: atom_id res chain seq x y z
N MET A 1 -1.38 10.14 -6.24
CA MET A 1 -2.06 11.10 -5.35
C MET A 1 -1.15 11.46 -4.18
N ASP A 2 -1.09 12.72 -3.75
CA ASP A 2 -0.23 13.18 -2.65
C ASP A 2 -0.97 13.11 -1.30
N ILE A 3 -0.40 12.43 -0.31
CA ILE A 3 -0.99 12.24 1.03
C ILE A 3 -1.31 13.58 1.71
N LYS A 4 -0.46 14.59 1.58
CA LYS A 4 -0.71 15.92 2.18
C LYS A 4 -1.91 16.61 1.53
N LYS A 5 -2.04 16.48 0.21
CA LYS A 5 -3.19 17.03 -0.52
C LYS A 5 -4.49 16.34 -0.10
N LEU A 6 -4.47 15.02 0.10
CA LEU A 6 -5.62 14.27 0.59
C LEU A 6 -6.02 14.68 2.02
N ILE A 7 -5.04 14.79 2.92
CA ILE A 7 -5.31 15.26 4.28
C ILE A 7 -5.94 16.65 4.26
N HIS A 8 -5.42 17.56 3.43
CA HIS A 8 -5.97 18.90 3.29
C HIS A 8 -7.40 18.88 2.73
N PHE A 9 -7.64 18.10 1.66
CA PHE A 9 -8.95 17.92 1.07
C PHE A 9 -9.99 17.49 2.12
N PHE A 10 -9.72 16.44 2.91
CA PHE A 10 -10.65 15.99 3.93
C PHE A 10 -10.82 16.98 5.09
N LYS A 11 -9.76 17.72 5.47
CA LYS A 11 -9.86 18.79 6.46
C LYS A 11 -10.78 19.92 5.97
N ASP A 12 -10.68 20.28 4.69
CA ASP A 12 -11.53 21.30 4.07
C ASP A 12 -12.99 20.82 3.99
N LYS A 13 -13.22 19.54 3.66
CA LYS A 13 -14.57 18.95 3.66
C LYS A 13 -15.18 18.90 5.06
N LEU A 14 -14.39 18.56 6.09
CA LEU A 14 -14.83 18.64 7.48
C LEU A 14 -15.15 20.08 7.92
N ALA A 15 -14.38 21.07 7.48
CA ALA A 15 -14.66 22.48 7.79
C ALA A 15 -15.98 22.97 7.15
N GLN A 16 -16.36 22.40 6.01
CA GLN A 16 -17.63 22.69 5.32
C GLN A 16 -18.82 21.92 5.92
N LEU A 17 -18.57 20.87 6.71
CA LEU A 17 -19.59 19.95 7.23
C LEU A 17 -20.70 20.65 8.04
N PRO A 18 -20.43 21.63 8.92
CA PRO A 18 -21.50 22.35 9.64
C PRO A 18 -22.48 23.05 8.69
N ALA A 19 -21.97 23.69 7.64
CA ALA A 19 -22.81 24.38 6.66
C ALA A 19 -23.63 23.41 5.80
N MET A 20 -23.12 22.19 5.57
CA MET A 20 -23.89 21.13 4.92
C MET A 20 -24.99 20.63 5.87
N ARG A 21 -24.66 20.44 7.15
CA ARG A 21 -25.59 19.92 8.18
C ARG A 21 -26.83 20.81 8.34
N GLU A 22 -26.68 22.12 8.16
CA GLU A 22 -27.77 23.11 8.21
C GLU A 22 -28.74 23.06 7.01
N LEU A 23 -28.39 22.36 5.93
CA LEU A 23 -29.25 22.29 4.74
C LEU A 23 -30.46 21.37 4.95
N HIS A 24 -30.31 20.33 5.79
CA HIS A 24 -31.33 19.31 6.05
C HIS A 24 -31.94 18.65 4.79
N ASP A 25 -31.20 18.69 3.68
CA ASP A 25 -31.69 18.30 2.37
C ASP A 25 -30.54 17.69 1.55
N PRO A 26 -30.57 16.38 1.29
CA PRO A 26 -29.56 15.71 0.48
C PRO A 26 -29.72 15.95 -1.03
N GLU A 27 -30.84 16.52 -1.48
CA GLU A 27 -31.04 16.95 -2.87
C GLU A 27 -30.54 18.38 -3.11
N ASN A 28 -30.20 19.10 -2.03
CA ASN A 28 -29.67 20.45 -2.13
C ASN A 28 -28.41 20.46 -3.01
N SER A 29 -28.42 21.28 -4.07
CA SER A 29 -27.30 21.37 -5.02
C SER A 29 -25.92 21.56 -4.38
N ARG A 30 -25.85 22.30 -3.26
CA ARG A 30 -24.58 22.50 -2.53
C ARG A 30 -24.11 21.23 -1.84
N PHE A 31 -25.04 20.50 -1.22
CA PHE A 31 -24.75 19.19 -0.62
C PHE A 31 -24.34 18.19 -1.69
N VAL A 32 -25.09 18.09 -2.79
CA VAL A 32 -24.80 17.18 -3.90
C VAL A 32 -23.41 17.43 -4.47
N ALA A 33 -23.04 18.70 -4.71
CA ALA A 33 -21.69 19.04 -5.17
C ALA A 33 -20.62 18.65 -4.14
N TRP A 34 -20.85 18.98 -2.86
CA TRP A 34 -19.93 18.65 -1.78
C TRP A 34 -19.68 17.14 -1.65
N TRP A 35 -20.74 16.33 -1.68
CA TRP A 35 -20.66 14.88 -1.56
C TRP A 35 -20.10 14.21 -2.82
N SER A 36 -20.42 14.75 -4.00
CA SER A 36 -19.86 14.26 -5.27
C SER A 36 -18.34 14.39 -5.31
N GLU A 37 -17.77 15.47 -4.77
CA GLU A 37 -16.30 15.61 -4.65
C GLU A 37 -15.68 14.57 -3.71
N VAL A 38 -16.38 14.22 -2.61
CA VAL A 38 -15.95 13.16 -1.68
C VAL A 38 -15.99 11.80 -2.39
N MET A 39 -17.04 11.52 -3.14
CA MET A 39 -17.20 10.30 -3.94
C MET A 39 -16.12 10.18 -5.01
N ALA A 40 -15.87 11.24 -5.80
CA ALA A 40 -14.84 11.26 -6.83
C ALA A 40 -13.43 11.06 -6.24
N THR A 41 -13.14 11.70 -5.11
CA THR A 41 -11.89 11.44 -4.38
C THR A 41 -11.83 9.99 -3.90
N GLY A 42 -12.98 9.42 -3.51
CA GLY A 42 -13.06 8.03 -3.08
C GLY A 42 -12.75 7.03 -4.18
N GLU A 43 -13.20 7.30 -5.41
CA GLU A 43 -12.82 6.52 -6.61
C GLU A 43 -11.30 6.55 -6.84
N GLU A 44 -10.66 7.71 -6.71
CA GLU A 44 -9.20 7.83 -6.83
C GLU A 44 -8.43 7.12 -5.69
N MET A 45 -9.03 7.02 -4.50
CA MET A 45 -8.44 6.34 -3.34
C MET A 45 -8.57 4.82 -3.39
N GLY A 46 -9.42 4.30 -4.27
CA GLY A 46 -9.62 2.87 -4.52
C GLY A 46 -10.73 2.23 -3.68
N ASP A 47 -11.04 0.98 -4.06
CA ASP A 47 -12.26 0.27 -3.67
C ASP A 47 -12.51 0.18 -2.16
N ALA A 48 -11.46 -0.02 -1.37
CA ALA A 48 -11.60 -0.18 0.08
C ALA A 48 -12.14 1.09 0.75
N TYR A 49 -11.78 2.27 0.26
CA TYR A 49 -12.31 3.53 0.75
C TYR A 49 -13.67 3.81 0.12
N MET A 50 -13.80 3.63 -1.19
CA MET A 50 -15.06 3.84 -1.90
C MET A 50 -16.22 3.02 -1.32
N HIS A 51 -15.96 1.75 -0.96
CA HIS A 51 -16.95 0.90 -0.28
C HIS A 51 -17.46 1.48 1.05
N ARG A 52 -16.66 2.27 1.77
CA ARG A 52 -17.09 2.90 3.03
C ARG A 52 -17.89 4.16 2.76
N VAL A 53 -17.49 4.96 1.77
CA VAL A 53 -18.24 6.16 1.36
C VAL A 53 -19.64 5.78 0.86
N MET A 54 -19.74 4.76 0.01
CA MET A 54 -21.01 4.29 -0.57
C MET A 54 -22.00 3.72 0.46
N ARG A 55 -21.55 3.40 1.69
CA ARG A 55 -22.42 2.88 2.75
C ARG A 55 -23.13 3.98 3.55
N ILE A 56 -22.75 5.24 3.35
CA ILE A 56 -23.34 6.35 4.06
C ILE A 56 -24.64 6.74 3.34
N GLU A 57 -25.75 6.64 4.06
CA GLU A 57 -27.08 6.98 3.55
C GLU A 57 -27.56 8.28 4.21
N PHE A 58 -28.10 9.20 3.40
CA PHE A 58 -28.65 10.47 3.85
C PHE A 58 -30.17 10.53 3.76
N LEU A 59 -30.80 9.42 3.34
CA LEU A 59 -32.23 9.26 3.18
C LEU A 59 -32.70 8.05 3.99
N PRO A 60 -33.93 8.07 4.51
CA PRO A 60 -34.45 6.94 5.25
C PRO A 60 -34.69 5.73 4.32
N ALA A 61 -34.35 4.54 4.79
CA ALA A 61 -34.58 3.30 4.03
C ALA A 61 -36.07 2.91 3.92
N ILE A 62 -36.91 3.38 4.86
CA ILE A 62 -38.34 3.10 4.91
C ILE A 62 -39.06 4.40 5.24
N VAL A 63 -40.15 4.67 4.52
CA VAL A 63 -41.06 5.79 4.75
C VAL A 63 -42.49 5.26 4.87
N SER A 64 -43.32 5.95 5.65
CA SER A 64 -44.74 5.64 5.75
C SER A 64 -45.48 6.25 4.56
N GLU A 65 -46.20 5.43 3.79
CA GLU A 65 -47.04 5.91 2.69
C GLU A 65 -48.18 6.80 3.21
N GLY A 66 -48.30 8.00 2.65
CA GLY A 66 -49.35 8.97 3.00
C GLY A 66 -49.18 9.66 4.36
N GLY A 67 -48.08 9.39 5.07
CA GLY A 67 -47.71 10.06 6.33
C GLY A 67 -46.74 11.23 6.14
N ASP A 68 -46.65 12.09 7.15
CA ASP A 68 -45.54 13.05 7.28
C ASP A 68 -44.30 12.29 7.73
N ASN A 69 -43.27 12.26 6.87
CA ASN A 69 -42.00 11.58 7.14
C ASN A 69 -40.87 12.58 7.47
N SER A 70 -41.19 13.85 7.72
CA SER A 70 -40.20 14.91 7.87
C SER A 70 -39.17 14.63 8.98
N GLU A 71 -39.60 13.99 10.07
CA GLU A 71 -38.71 13.60 11.16
C GLU A 71 -37.75 12.49 10.75
N GLU A 72 -38.22 11.44 10.07
CA GLU A 72 -37.40 10.33 9.58
C GLU A 72 -36.34 10.81 8.59
N PHE A 73 -36.71 11.73 7.68
CA PHE A 73 -35.76 12.36 6.77
C PHE A 73 -34.72 13.19 7.51
N ALA A 74 -35.13 14.02 8.47
CA ALA A 74 -34.21 14.82 9.25
C ALA A 74 -33.23 13.96 10.07
N GLN A 75 -33.72 12.88 10.69
CA GLN A 75 -32.90 11.95 11.45
C GLN A 75 -31.92 11.17 10.56
N ALA A 76 -32.37 10.68 9.41
CA ALA A 76 -31.51 9.98 8.44
C ALA A 76 -30.42 10.91 7.91
N TYR A 77 -30.77 12.15 7.58
CA TYR A 77 -29.81 13.16 7.15
C TYR A 77 -28.75 13.44 8.21
N GLN A 78 -29.15 13.70 9.47
CA GLN A 78 -28.20 13.94 10.56
C GLN A 78 -27.28 12.74 10.81
N ARG A 79 -27.82 11.52 10.76
CA ARG A 79 -27.02 10.29 10.87
C ARG A 79 -25.99 10.18 9.76
N GLY A 80 -26.41 10.39 8.50
CA GLY A 80 -25.49 10.40 7.36
C GLY A 80 -24.38 11.45 7.51
N MET A 81 -24.70 12.62 8.05
CA MET A 81 -23.71 13.67 8.35
C MET A 81 -22.73 13.25 9.45
N ASP A 82 -23.19 12.60 10.52
CA ASP A 82 -22.33 12.07 11.59
C ASP A 82 -21.41 10.94 11.07
N GLU A 83 -21.93 10.05 10.22
CA GLU A 83 -21.15 8.98 9.59
C GLU A 83 -20.11 9.52 8.61
N ALA A 84 -20.48 10.51 7.80
CA ALA A 84 -19.55 11.22 6.92
C ALA A 84 -18.41 11.89 7.72
N GLU A 85 -18.75 12.55 8.83
CA GLU A 85 -17.76 13.15 9.73
C GLU A 85 -16.80 12.09 10.28
N ALA A 86 -17.33 11.01 10.82
CA ALA A 86 -16.53 9.92 11.38
C ALA A 86 -15.60 9.30 10.33
N LEU A 87 -16.12 9.04 9.12
CA LEU A 87 -15.33 8.51 8.01
C LEU A 87 -14.19 9.47 7.63
N MET A 88 -14.46 10.76 7.46
CA MET A 88 -13.44 11.75 7.10
C MET A 88 -12.37 11.87 8.17
N ARG A 89 -12.74 11.90 9.46
CA ARG A 89 -11.80 11.94 10.58
C ARG A 89 -10.91 10.71 10.62
N ALA A 90 -11.49 9.51 10.51
CA ALA A 90 -10.73 8.26 10.47
C ALA A 90 -9.78 8.20 9.26
N THR A 91 -10.19 8.78 8.15
CA THR A 91 -9.38 8.85 6.93
C THR A 91 -8.18 9.78 7.10
N ILE A 92 -8.39 10.97 7.66
CA ILE A 92 -7.32 11.89 8.02
C ILE A 92 -6.31 11.21 8.95
N GLU A 93 -6.79 10.56 10.01
CA GLU A 93 -5.92 9.87 10.96
C GLU A 93 -5.11 8.75 10.29
N GLY A 94 -5.75 7.95 9.43
CA GLY A 94 -5.08 6.92 8.63
C GLY A 94 -4.00 7.50 7.71
N LEU A 95 -4.28 8.60 7.03
CA LEU A 95 -3.35 9.28 6.14
C LEU A 95 -2.19 9.94 6.91
N GLU A 96 -2.46 10.58 8.05
CA GLU A 96 -1.42 11.15 8.92
C GLU A 96 -0.52 10.04 9.49
N ASN A 97 -1.07 8.88 9.84
CA ASN A 97 -0.30 7.70 10.21
C ASN A 97 0.60 7.20 9.08
N LEU A 98 0.08 7.12 7.86
CA LEU A 98 0.87 6.74 6.68
C LEU A 98 1.97 7.75 6.40
N GLN A 99 1.68 9.05 6.51
CA GLN A 99 2.67 10.11 6.36
C GLN A 99 3.77 9.99 7.43
N ARG A 100 3.41 9.81 8.70
CA ARG A 100 4.38 9.62 9.79
C ARG A 100 5.27 8.41 9.55
N LYS A 101 4.71 7.28 9.12
CA LYS A 101 5.48 6.07 8.76
C LYS A 101 6.43 6.33 7.60
N ALA A 102 5.96 7.02 6.54
CA ALA A 102 6.79 7.39 5.40
C ALA A 102 7.91 8.39 5.78
N GLU A 103 7.63 9.36 6.65
CA GLU A 103 8.61 10.30 7.16
C GLU A 103 9.61 9.65 8.11
N ALA A 104 9.17 8.73 8.98
CA ALA A 104 10.05 7.91 9.81
C ALA A 104 10.99 7.06 8.95
N ALA A 105 10.48 6.45 7.87
CA ALA A 105 11.29 5.73 6.90
C ALA A 105 12.32 6.63 6.19
N LYS A 106 12.01 7.93 5.99
CA LYS A 106 12.92 8.94 5.40
C LYS A 106 13.94 9.52 6.41
N ARG A 107 13.58 9.60 7.69
CA ARG A 107 14.40 10.16 8.79
C ARG A 107 15.27 9.12 9.48
N SER A 108 14.97 7.83 9.29
CA SER A 108 16.03 6.82 9.40
C SER A 108 17.21 7.30 8.55
N PRO A 109 18.44 7.30 9.08
CA PRO A 109 19.60 7.56 8.25
C PRO A 109 19.50 6.66 7.03
N LYS A 110 19.94 7.11 5.85
CA LYS A 110 20.02 6.31 4.61
C LYS A 110 20.67 4.94 4.88
N HIS A 111 19.96 4.00 5.46
CA HIS A 111 20.32 2.65 5.93
C HIS A 111 19.00 1.98 6.34
N ALA A 112 18.05 1.96 5.42
CA ALA A 112 17.07 0.88 5.35
C ALA A 112 16.44 0.83 3.93
N HIS A 113 17.21 0.79 2.82
CA HIS A 113 17.13 -0.50 2.13
C HIS A 113 17.13 -1.59 3.19
N GLU A 114 16.27 -2.59 3.11
CA GLU A 114 16.73 -3.91 3.54
C GLU A 114 18.01 -4.21 2.73
N VAL A 115 19.11 -3.58 3.12
CA VAL A 115 20.40 -4.19 3.25
C VAL A 115 20.07 -5.26 4.26
N VAL A 116 19.51 -6.37 3.76
CA VAL A 116 20.09 -7.66 4.06
C VAL A 116 21.57 -7.38 3.93
N SER A 117 22.20 -7.04 5.06
CA SER A 117 23.64 -6.92 5.10
C SER A 117 24.04 -8.35 4.87
N PRO A 118 24.52 -8.71 3.66
CA PRO A 118 24.87 -10.07 3.42
C PRO A 118 26.27 -10.20 4.03
N TYR A 119 26.35 -10.10 5.36
CA TYR A 119 27.28 -10.95 6.07
C TYR A 119 26.71 -12.38 6.06
N VAL A 120 26.27 -12.83 4.89
CA VAL A 120 26.02 -14.22 4.57
C VAL A 120 27.29 -14.63 3.85
N ALA A 121 28.33 -14.88 4.63
CA ALA A 121 29.49 -15.59 4.13
C ALA A 121 29.05 -17.06 3.98
N LEU A 122 28.85 -17.50 2.74
CA LEU A 122 28.66 -18.92 2.49
C LEU A 122 30.01 -19.63 2.70
N SER A 123 30.01 -20.71 3.47
CA SER A 123 31.15 -21.63 3.53
C SER A 123 31.31 -22.39 2.21
N ASP A 124 32.50 -22.96 1.98
CA ASP A 124 32.77 -23.79 0.79
C ASP A 124 31.81 -24.97 0.65
N GLU A 125 31.34 -25.51 1.77
CA GLU A 125 30.37 -26.61 1.79
C GLU A 125 28.99 -26.14 1.33
N GLN A 126 28.55 -24.97 1.79
CA GLN A 126 27.27 -24.37 1.38
C GLN A 126 27.27 -24.01 -0.10
N VAL A 127 28.37 -23.49 -0.64
CA VAL A 127 28.50 -23.21 -2.08
C VAL A 127 28.36 -24.49 -2.92
N LYS A 128 28.96 -25.59 -2.47
CA LYS A 128 28.83 -26.90 -3.14
C LYS A 128 27.40 -27.42 -3.09
N GLN A 129 26.76 -27.37 -1.93
CA GLN A 129 25.38 -27.82 -1.74
C GLN A 129 24.41 -27.01 -2.61
N VAL A 130 24.55 -25.69 -2.67
CA VAL A 130 23.73 -24.84 -3.54
C VAL A 130 23.94 -25.21 -5.01
N THR A 131 25.19 -25.33 -5.46
CA THR A 131 25.49 -25.66 -6.86
C THR A 131 24.91 -27.02 -7.27
N GLN A 132 24.99 -28.01 -6.39
CA GLN A 132 24.43 -29.35 -6.62
C GLN A 132 22.90 -29.33 -6.63
N ALA A 133 22.26 -28.67 -5.65
CA ALA A 133 20.82 -28.59 -5.53
C ALA A 133 20.18 -27.85 -6.73
N MET A 134 20.83 -26.79 -7.21
CA MET A 134 20.37 -26.04 -8.38
C MET A 134 20.50 -26.83 -9.69
N ARG A 135 21.35 -27.86 -9.74
CA ARG A 135 21.76 -28.54 -10.98
C ARG A 135 22.20 -27.54 -12.04
N LEU A 136 23.20 -26.73 -11.68
CA LEU A 136 23.61 -25.56 -12.45
C LEU A 136 23.97 -25.87 -13.91
N ASP A 137 24.37 -27.11 -14.19
CA ASP A 137 24.65 -27.65 -15.52
C ASP A 137 23.47 -27.57 -16.50
N ARG A 138 22.24 -27.43 -16.00
CA ARG A 138 21.01 -27.34 -16.82
C ARG A 138 20.72 -25.96 -17.38
N TYR A 139 21.38 -24.92 -16.89
CA TYR A 139 21.20 -23.55 -17.35
C TYR A 139 22.20 -23.20 -18.45
N ASP A 140 21.92 -22.17 -19.25
CA ASP A 140 22.84 -21.70 -20.28
C ASP A 140 24.12 -21.08 -19.67
N GLY A 141 25.16 -20.93 -20.49
CA GLY A 141 26.46 -20.47 -20.03
C GLY A 141 26.49 -19.06 -19.43
N GLN A 142 25.56 -18.17 -19.78
CA GLN A 142 25.46 -16.85 -19.17
C GLN A 142 24.87 -16.95 -17.76
N THR A 143 23.77 -17.70 -17.62
CA THR A 143 23.12 -17.96 -16.33
C THR A 143 24.05 -18.67 -15.35
N GLN A 144 24.79 -19.69 -15.82
CA GLN A 144 25.79 -20.36 -15.00
C GLN A 144 26.87 -19.40 -14.47
N ARG A 145 27.33 -18.47 -15.32
CA ARG A 145 28.35 -17.48 -14.93
C ARG A 145 27.80 -16.49 -13.92
N THR A 146 26.58 -16.01 -14.12
CA THR A 146 25.95 -15.05 -13.19
C THR A 146 25.73 -15.68 -11.81
N VAL A 147 25.23 -16.93 -11.75
CA VAL A 147 25.05 -17.64 -10.47
C VAL A 147 26.40 -17.94 -9.79
N LYS A 148 27.43 -18.36 -10.54
CA LYS A 148 28.78 -18.57 -9.97
C LYS A 148 29.37 -17.28 -9.41
N ARG A 149 29.23 -16.16 -10.13
CA ARG A 149 29.66 -14.84 -9.66
C ARG A 149 28.94 -14.45 -8.38
N LEU A 150 27.61 -14.65 -8.32
CA LEU A 150 26.84 -14.38 -7.11
C LEU A 150 27.31 -15.24 -5.92
N LEU A 151 27.53 -16.53 -6.12
CA LEU A 151 28.05 -17.44 -5.10
C LEU A 151 29.44 -17.03 -4.61
N GLU A 152 30.33 -16.60 -5.51
CA GLU A 152 31.67 -16.15 -5.18
C GLU A 152 31.65 -14.86 -4.35
N GLU A 153 30.81 -13.89 -4.73
CA GLU A 153 30.67 -12.64 -3.96
C GLU A 153 30.09 -12.89 -2.57
N LEU A 154 29.15 -13.82 -2.44
CA LEU A 154 28.61 -14.24 -1.14
C LEU A 154 29.66 -15.00 -0.31
N LYS A 155 30.42 -15.93 -0.92
CA LYS A 155 31.55 -16.61 -0.27
C LYS A 155 32.59 -15.62 0.26
N ASN A 156 32.85 -14.54 -0.47
CA ASN A 156 33.79 -13.48 -0.08
C ASN A 156 33.25 -12.54 1.01
N GLY A 157 32.20 -12.95 1.72
CA GLY A 157 31.60 -12.22 2.83
C GLY A 157 30.66 -11.11 2.38
N GLY A 158 30.14 -11.18 1.16
CA GLY A 158 29.14 -10.27 0.63
C GLY A 158 29.57 -8.80 0.58
N LYS A 159 30.88 -8.55 0.48
CA LYS A 159 31.47 -7.21 0.58
C LYS A 159 31.16 -6.35 -0.65
N ASN A 160 31.09 -6.95 -1.83
CA ASN A 160 30.83 -6.27 -3.09
C ASN A 160 29.31 -6.20 -3.36
N LYS A 161 28.65 -5.25 -2.71
CA LYS A 161 27.18 -5.11 -2.78
C LYS A 161 26.68 -4.84 -4.19
N ASP A 162 27.42 -4.03 -4.97
CA ASP A 162 27.02 -3.67 -6.33
C ASP A 162 27.04 -4.91 -7.24
N ALA A 163 28.08 -5.75 -7.16
CA ALA A 163 28.13 -6.98 -7.94
C ALA A 163 27.03 -8.00 -7.57
N ILE A 164 26.64 -8.05 -6.29
CA ILE A 164 25.53 -8.90 -5.83
C ILE A 164 24.21 -8.38 -6.38
N ILE A 165 23.97 -7.07 -6.28
CA ILE A 165 22.74 -6.42 -6.77
C ILE A 165 22.64 -6.60 -8.30
N ASP A 166 23.72 -6.38 -9.03
CA ASP A 166 23.77 -6.56 -10.48
C ASP A 166 23.43 -8.01 -10.87
N ALA A 167 24.03 -8.99 -10.18
CA ALA A 167 23.79 -10.40 -10.46
C ALA A 167 22.34 -10.82 -10.14
N VAL A 168 21.79 -10.37 -9.00
CA VAL A 168 20.41 -10.66 -8.61
C VAL A 168 19.41 -9.99 -9.55
N THR A 169 19.65 -8.74 -9.92
CA THR A 169 18.80 -7.98 -10.85
C THR A 169 18.78 -8.65 -12.22
N TRP A 170 19.96 -9.01 -12.73
CA TRP A 170 20.06 -9.71 -14.00
C TRP A 170 19.31 -11.06 -13.97
N LEU A 171 19.45 -11.84 -12.89
CA LEU A 171 18.71 -13.10 -12.74
C LEU A 171 17.20 -12.86 -12.64
N ALA A 172 16.74 -11.85 -11.90
CA ALA A 172 15.32 -11.53 -11.77
C ALA A 172 14.69 -11.14 -13.12
N GLU A 173 15.42 -10.39 -13.94
CA GLU A 173 14.94 -9.90 -15.24
C GLU A 173 15.02 -10.96 -16.33
N GLN A 174 16.12 -11.72 -16.38
CA GLN A 174 16.42 -12.59 -17.52
C GLN A 174 16.10 -14.07 -17.25
N GLN A 175 16.24 -14.54 -16.00
CA GLN A 175 16.13 -15.96 -15.62
C GLN A 175 15.53 -16.11 -14.21
N PRO A 176 14.27 -15.69 -14.01
CA PRO A 176 13.65 -15.65 -12.68
C PRO A 176 13.50 -17.04 -12.05
N ASP A 177 13.38 -18.09 -12.87
CA ASP A 177 13.39 -19.49 -12.42
C ASP A 177 14.74 -19.86 -11.77
N ALA A 178 15.86 -19.48 -12.37
CA ALA A 178 17.19 -19.68 -11.82
C ALA A 178 17.37 -18.94 -10.49
N LEU A 179 16.81 -17.72 -10.37
CA LEU A 179 16.82 -16.96 -9.13
C LEU A 179 16.02 -17.64 -8.01
N VAL A 180 14.81 -18.11 -8.30
CA VAL A 180 13.97 -18.81 -7.32
C VAL A 180 14.66 -20.10 -6.85
N VAL A 181 15.20 -20.88 -7.78
CA VAL A 181 15.92 -22.12 -7.47
C VAL A 181 17.19 -21.84 -6.65
N PHE A 182 17.89 -20.75 -6.93
CA PHE A 182 19.02 -20.29 -6.12
C PHE A 182 18.60 -19.97 -4.68
N LEU A 183 17.54 -19.19 -4.48
CA LEU A 183 17.06 -18.79 -3.16
C LEU A 183 16.59 -20.01 -2.34
N LEU A 184 15.87 -20.94 -2.98
CA LEU A 184 15.47 -22.20 -2.36
C LEU A 184 16.69 -23.05 -1.99
N ALA A 185 17.66 -23.21 -2.89
CA ALA A 185 18.86 -23.98 -2.60
C ALA A 185 19.68 -23.37 -1.45
N ALA A 186 19.82 -22.03 -1.43
CA ALA A 186 20.53 -21.30 -0.40
C ALA A 186 19.84 -21.39 0.96
N SER A 187 18.50 -21.37 1.01
CA SER A 187 17.75 -21.48 2.28
C SER A 187 17.88 -22.86 2.93
N HIS A 188 18.14 -23.92 2.15
CA HIS A 188 18.31 -25.27 2.66
C HIS A 188 19.77 -25.59 3.05
N ALA A 189 20.73 -24.76 2.61
CA ALA A 189 22.14 -24.89 2.95
C ALA A 189 22.53 -24.08 4.21
N ALA A 190 21.68 -23.17 4.67
CA ALA A 190 21.87 -22.36 5.87
C ALA A 190 21.37 -23.08 7.13
#